data_AF-A0A176F129-F1
#
_entry.id   AF-A0A176F129-F1
#
_cell.length_a   1.000
_cell.length_b   1.000
_cell.length_c   1.000
_cell.angle_alpha   90.00
_cell.angle_beta   90.00
_cell.angle_gamma   90.00
#
_symmetry.space_group_name_H-M   'P 1'
#
loop_
_entity.id
_entity.type
_entity.pdbx_description
1 polymer ?
#
loop_
_entity_poly.entity_id
_entity_poly.type
_entity_poly.pdbx_seq_one_letter_code
_entity_poly.pdbx_strand_id
1 'polypeptide(L)'
;MRLVVEAPKEWLNPRIERRFDLMLEAGALEEARANLPIWDLAQLSAKAIGAPELIAHLQGELTLEEAREAAIIATRRFAKRQRTWFRARMAGWQRLSAADL
;
A
#
# COMPACT_ATOMS: atom_id res chain seq x y z
N MET A 1 -26.23 11.59 0.06
CA MET A 1 -25.73 10.76 -1.06
C MET A 1 -24.55 9.93 -0.56
N ARG A 2 -24.51 8.62 -0.81
CA ARG A 2 -23.40 7.73 -0.39
C ARG A 2 -22.65 7.25 -1.63
N LEU A 3 -21.34 7.47 -1.68
CA LEU A 3 -20.48 7.20 -2.83
C LEU A 3 -19.40 6.17 -2.47
N VAL A 4 -19.10 5.26 -3.40
CA VAL A 4 -17.93 4.38 -3.34
C VAL A 4 -17.11 4.58 -4.61
N VAL A 5 -15.81 4.84 -4.44
CA VAL A 5 -14.86 4.96 -5.56
C VAL A 5 -14.13 3.63 -5.72
N GLU A 6 -14.17 3.08 -6.93
CA GLU A 6 -13.46 1.85 -7.28
C GLU A 6 -12.63 2.04 -8.54
N ALA A 7 -11.68 1.13 -8.79
CA ALA A 7 -10.84 1.17 -9.97
C ALA A 7 -10.67 -0.24 -10.56
N PRO A 8 -10.67 -0.37 -11.89
CA PRO A 8 -10.22 -1.59 -12.56
C PRO A 8 -8.81 -1.99 -12.12
N LYS A 9 -8.53 -3.29 -12.03
CA LYS A 9 -7.22 -3.78 -11.56
C LYS A 9 -6.10 -3.31 -12.49
N GLU A 10 -6.39 -3.34 -13.78
CA GLU A 10 -5.50 -3.02 -14.89
C GLU A 10 -5.12 -1.54 -14.87
N TRP A 11 -6.04 -0.68 -14.41
CA TRP A 11 -5.79 0.74 -14.20
C TRP A 11 -5.03 1.02 -12.89
N LEU A 12 -5.37 0.29 -11.83
CA LEU A 12 -4.86 0.56 -10.47
C LEU A 12 -3.45 0.00 -10.22
N ASN A 13 -3.13 -1.18 -10.75
CA ASN A 13 -1.85 -1.85 -10.52
C ASN A 13 -0.63 -1.00 -10.90
N PRO A 14 -0.51 -0.46 -12.14
CA PRO A 14 0.64 0.36 -12.51
C PRO A 14 0.73 1.64 -11.67
N ARG A 15 -0.40 2.18 -11.20
CA ARG A 15 -0.43 3.32 -10.28
C ARG A 15 0.06 2.98 -8.88
N ILE A 16 -0.24 1.79 -8.38
CA ILE A 16 0.29 1.31 -7.09
C ILE A 16 1.82 1.23 -7.15
N GLU A 17 2.37 0.66 -8.22
CA GLU A 17 3.81 0.57 -8.46
C GLU A 17 4.43 1.96 -8.50
N ARG A 18 3.95 2.81 -9.42
CA ARG A 18 4.48 4.17 -9.57
C ARG A 18 4.37 4.98 -8.28
N ARG A 19 3.28 4.83 -7.52
CA ARG A 19 3.11 5.52 -6.23
C ARG A 19 4.16 5.08 -5.21
N PHE A 20 4.48 3.79 -5.15
CA PHE A 20 5.50 3.31 -4.22
C PHE A 20 6.89 3.82 -4.62
N ASP A 21 7.19 3.86 -5.92
CA ASP A 21 8.43 4.47 -6.43
C ASP A 21 8.54 5.94 -6.03
N LEU A 22 7.45 6.69 -6.22
CA LEU A 22 7.37 8.09 -5.78
C LEU A 22 7.52 8.24 -4.26
N MET A 23 7.04 7.28 -3.46
CA MET A 23 7.25 7.30 -2.00
C MET A 23 8.73 7.11 -1.65
N LEU A 24 9.44 6.21 -2.34
CA LEU A 24 10.88 6.05 -2.18
C LEU A 24 11.63 7.33 -2.59
N GLU A 25 11.31 7.89 -3.76
CA GLU A 25 11.87 9.16 -4.24
C GLU A 25 11.61 10.31 -3.25
N ALA A 26 10.47 10.29 -2.56
CA ALA A 26 10.06 11.31 -1.58
C ALA A 26 10.58 11.08 -0.15
N GLY A 27 11.40 10.05 0.08
CA GLY A 27 12.06 9.85 1.38
C GLY A 27 11.42 8.80 2.30
N ALA A 28 10.63 7.86 1.77
CA ALA A 28 10.03 6.81 2.60
C ALA A 28 11.06 5.89 3.26
N LEU A 29 12.22 5.66 2.62
CA LEU A 29 13.30 4.86 3.22
C LEU A 29 13.95 5.59 4.40
N GLU A 30 14.08 6.91 4.30
CA GLU A 30 14.58 7.80 5.35
C GLU A 30 13.60 7.86 6.52
N GLU A 31 12.29 7.92 6.25
CA GLU A 31 11.25 7.81 7.27
C GLU A 31 11.33 6.45 8.02
N ALA A 32 11.46 5.35 7.28
CA ALA A 32 11.64 4.02 7.87
C ALA A 32 12.93 3.95 8.71
N ARG A 33 14.03 4.56 8.24
CA ARG A 33 15.30 4.62 8.97
C ARG A 33 15.19 5.41 10.26
N ALA A 34 14.47 6.54 10.25
CA ALA A 34 14.21 7.32 11.45
C ALA A 34 13.32 6.58 12.45
N ASN A 35 12.42 5.72 11.96
CA ASN A 35 11.52 4.91 12.80
C ASN A 35 12.18 3.61 13.33
N LEU A 36 13.25 3.13 12.69
CA LEU A 36 13.95 1.89 13.06
C LEU A 36 14.35 1.79 14.55
N PRO A 37 14.88 2.84 15.21
CA PRO A 37 15.27 2.76 16.63
C PRO A 37 14.10 2.50 17.59
N ILE A 38 12.87 2.84 17.19
CA ILE A 38 11.65 2.64 17.97
C ILE A 38 10.74 1.58 17.35
N TRP A 39 11.25 0.82 16.38
CA TRP A 39 10.48 -0.20 15.69
C TRP A 39 10.11 -1.34 16.62
N ASP A 40 8.81 -1.58 16.74
CA ASP A 40 8.25 -2.64 17.57
C ASP A 40 7.07 -3.28 16.85
N LEU A 41 7.15 -4.59 16.64
CA LEU A 41 6.14 -5.40 15.97
C LEU A 41 4.79 -5.41 16.71
N ALA A 42 4.76 -5.06 17.99
CA ALA A 42 3.52 -4.92 18.75
C ALA A 42 2.75 -3.64 18.39
N GLN A 43 3.40 -2.63 17.81
CA GLN A 43 2.76 -1.36 17.45
C GLN A 43 1.89 -1.48 16.19
N LEU A 44 0.84 -0.67 16.11
CA LEU A 44 -0.03 -0.62 14.92
C LEU A 44 0.69 -0.07 13.69
N SER A 45 1.67 0.81 13.88
CA SER A 45 2.55 1.34 12.83
C SER A 45 3.28 0.22 12.09
N ALA A 46 3.67 -0.86 12.79
CA ALA A 46 4.32 -2.01 12.19
C ALA A 46 3.45 -2.81 11.21
N LYS A 47 2.14 -2.54 11.18
CA LYS A 47 1.18 -3.16 10.26
C LYS A 47 0.93 -2.32 9.00
N ALA A 48 1.48 -1.10 8.92
CA ALA A 48 1.35 -0.25 7.76
C ALA A 48 2.12 -0.86 6.58
N ILE A 49 1.43 -1.14 5.47
CA ILE A 49 2.06 -1.74 4.29
C ILE A 49 3.14 -0.81 3.75
N GLY A 50 4.34 -1.35 3.50
CA GLY A 50 5.54 -0.60 3.13
C GLY A 50 6.50 -0.43 4.30
N ALA A 51 6.01 -0.26 5.53
CA ALA A 51 6.87 -0.08 6.70
C ALA A 51 7.68 -1.34 7.05
N PRO A 52 7.09 -2.53 7.27
CA PRO A 52 7.86 -3.73 7.61
C PRO A 52 8.80 -4.14 6.47
N GLU A 53 8.41 -3.92 5.20
CA GLU A 53 9.27 -4.22 4.06
C GLU A 53 10.52 -3.33 4.03
N LEU A 54 10.37 -2.01 4.23
CA LEU A 54 11.51 -1.09 4.28
C LEU A 54 12.38 -1.31 5.52
N ILE A 55 11.79 -1.67 6.66
CA ILE A 55 12.54 -2.03 7.87
C ILE A 55 13.36 -3.30 7.65
N ALA A 56 12.79 -4.34 7.03
CA ALA A 56 13.52 -5.57 6.69
C ALA A 56 14.72 -5.28 5.77
N HIS A 57 14.56 -4.35 4.81
CA HIS A 57 15.69 -3.87 4.01
C HIS A 57 16.77 -3.19 4.87
N LEU A 58 16.37 -2.29 5.78
CA LEU A 58 17.30 -1.59 6.67
C LEU A 58 18.03 -2.52 7.66
N GLN A 59 17.42 -3.66 7.99
CA GLN A 59 18.01 -4.71 8.82
C GLN A 59 18.89 -5.68 8.01
N GLY A 60 18.96 -5.54 6.68
CA GLY A 60 19.77 -6.39 5.80
C GLY A 60 19.12 -7.73 5.44
N GLU A 61 17.83 -7.91 5.73
CA GLU A 61 17.08 -9.15 5.45
C GLU A 61 16.63 -9.23 3.99
N LEU A 62 16.39 -8.07 3.37
CA LEU A 62 15.98 -7.91 1.97
C LEU A 62 16.85 -6.87 1.26
N THR A 63 17.06 -7.05 -0.03
CA THR A 63 17.48 -5.95 -0.91
C THR A 63 16.37 -4.90 -1.02
N LEU A 64 16.72 -3.67 -1.42
CA LEU A 64 15.72 -2.60 -1.60
C LEU A 64 14.68 -2.98 -2.67
N GLU A 65 15.10 -3.67 -3.73
CA GLU A 65 14.20 -4.13 -4.79
C GLU A 65 13.22 -5.20 -4.29
N GLU A 66 13.68 -6.16 -3.48
CA GLU A 66 12.80 -7.18 -2.89
C GLU A 66 11.79 -6.56 -1.91
N ALA A 67 12.24 -5.61 -1.08
CA ALA A 67 11.34 -4.87 -0.19
C ALA A 67 10.29 -4.07 -0.97
N ARG A 68 10.70 -3.41 -2.05
CA ARG A 68 9.82 -2.70 -2.98
C ARG A 68 8.78 -3.63 -3.59
N GLU A 69 9.21 -4.76 -4.15
CA GLU A 69 8.30 -5.74 -4.76
C GLU A 69 7.31 -6.28 -3.73
N ALA A 70 7.78 -6.63 -2.52
CA ALA A 70 6.95 -7.10 -1.43
C ALA A 70 5.86 -6.07 -1.04
N ALA A 71 6.23 -4.80 -0.90
CA ALA A 71 5.30 -3.72 -0.54
C ALA A 71 4.25 -3.49 -1.64
N ILE A 72 4.65 -3.56 -2.92
CA ILE A 72 3.74 -3.47 -4.07
C ILE A 72 2.74 -4.65 -4.06
N ILE A 73 3.22 -5.87 -3.85
CA ILE A 73 2.37 -7.07 -3.77
C ILE A 73 1.38 -6.95 -2.60
N ALA A 74 1.86 -6.54 -1.42
CA ALA A 74 1.03 -6.34 -0.24
C ALA A 74 -0.06 -5.28 -0.50
N THR A 75 0.31 -4.17 -1.16
CA THR A 75 -0.63 -3.10 -1.54
C THR A 75 -1.70 -3.61 -2.52
N ARG A 76 -1.32 -4.38 -3.54
CA ARG A 76 -2.27 -5.01 -4.48
C ARG A 76 -3.22 -5.98 -3.79
N ARG A 77 -2.72 -6.78 -2.83
CA ARG A 77 -3.54 -7.68 -2.01
C ARG A 77 -4.53 -6.90 -1.13
N PHE A 78 -4.11 -5.78 -0.56
CA PHE A 78 -4.97 -4.89 0.21
C PHE A 78 -6.07 -4.27 -0.67
N ALA A 79 -5.72 -3.74 -1.84
CA ALA A 79 -6.69 -3.22 -2.82
C ALA A 79 -7.71 -4.28 -3.25
N LYS A 80 -7.29 -5.55 -3.42
CA LYS A 80 -8.23 -6.67 -3.64
C LYS A 80 -9.20 -6.84 -2.46
N ARG A 81 -8.70 -6.85 -1.22
CA ARG A 81 -9.56 -6.96 -0.02
C ARG A 81 -10.55 -5.79 0.09
N GLN A 82 -10.11 -4.56 -0.20
CA GLN A 82 -10.99 -3.38 -0.23
C GLN A 82 -12.14 -3.56 -1.22
N ARG A 83 -11.84 -3.97 -2.47
CA ARG A 83 -12.89 -4.22 -3.48
C ARG A 83 -13.88 -5.31 -3.05
N THR A 84 -13.40 -6.41 -2.46
CA THR A 84 -14.29 -7.45 -1.91
C THR A 84 -15.19 -6.90 -0.82
N TRP A 85 -14.63 -6.08 0.09
CA TRP A 85 -15.38 -5.48 1.19
C TRP A 85 -16.41 -4.44 0.68
N PHE A 86 -16.05 -3.59 -0.29
CA PHE A 86 -16.97 -2.64 -0.95
C PHE A 86 -18.15 -3.37 -1.59
N ARG A 87 -17.90 -4.48 -2.30
CA ARG A 87 -18.98 -5.30 -2.89
C ARG A 87 -19.98 -5.79 -1.85
N ALA A 88 -19.49 -6.22 -0.68
CA ALA A 88 -20.33 -6.77 0.38
C ALA A 88 -21.05 -5.70 1.23
N ARG A 89 -20.42 -4.54 1.45
CA ARG A 89 -20.90 -3.53 2.42
C ARG A 89 -21.50 -2.28 1.79
N MET A 90 -21.24 -2.04 0.51
CA MET A 90 -21.63 -0.81 -0.20
C MET A 90 -22.52 -1.11 -1.41
N ALA A 91 -23.27 -2.21 -1.40
CA ALA A 91 -24.07 -2.65 -2.54
C ALA A 91 -25.05 -1.56 -3.06
N GLY A 92 -25.69 -0.82 -2.15
CA GLY A 92 -26.64 0.25 -2.47
C GLY A 92 -26.04 1.66 -2.52
N TRP A 93 -24.71 1.79 -2.63
CA TRP A 93 -24.05 3.08 -2.80
C TRP A 93 -23.83 3.36 -4.28
N GLN A 94 -23.77 4.64 -4.66
CA GLN A 94 -23.44 5.02 -6.03
C GLN A 94 -21.95 4.76 -6.27
N ARG A 95 -21.66 3.99 -7.32
CA ARG A 95 -20.30 3.62 -7.73
C ARG A 95 -19.74 4.66 -8.67
N LEU A 96 -18.53 5.10 -8.38
CA LEU A 96 -17.73 5.94 -9.26
C LEU A 96 -16.46 5.18 -9.62
N SER A 97 -16.18 5.08 -10.91
CA SER A 97 -14.91 4.53 -11.38
C SER A 97 -13.86 5.64 -11.36
N ALA A 98 -12.75 5.43 -10.68
CA ALA A 98 -11.63 6.36 -10.69
C ALA A 98 -10.98 6.51 -12.07
N ALA A 99 -11.26 5.59 -13.01
CA ALA A 99 -10.80 5.70 -14.40
C ALA A 99 -11.67 6.65 -15.25
N ASP A 100 -12.87 6.99 -14.77
CA ASP A 100 -13.83 7.86 -15.46
C ASP A 100 -13.86 9.29 -14.86
N LEU A 101 -13.01 9.55 -13.84
CA LEU A 101 -12.80 10.85 -13.21
C LEU A 101 -11.57 11.54 -13.82
#